data_AF-A0A961MSE8-F1
#
_entry.id   AF-A0A961MSE8-F1
#
_cell.length_a   1.000
_cell.length_b   1.000
_cell.length_c   1.000
_cell.angle_alpha   90.00
_cell.angle_beta   90.00
_cell.angle_gamma   90.00
#
_symmetry.space_group_name_H-M   'P 1'
#
loop_
_entity.id
_entity.type
_entity.pdbx_description
1 polymer ?
#
loop_
_entity_poly.entity_id
_entity_poly.type
_entity_poly.pdbx_seq_one_letter_code
_entity_poly.pdbx_strand_id
1 'polypeptide(L)' 'FCAIESCGKCTPCRIGSVRGVETVDRIAAGDPSGIALLTDLCETMKSGSLCALGGFTPYPVMSALTHFPDDFATAKEAAE' A
#
# COMPACT_ATOMS: atom_id res chain seq x y z
N PHE A 1 -2.13 5.67 8.34
CA PHE A 1 -2.86 5.06 9.47
C PHE A 1 -2.11 3.87 10.07
N CYS A 2 -2.00 2.72 9.37
CA CYS A 2 -1.42 1.50 9.94
C CYS A 2 0.02 1.65 10.50
N ALA A 3 0.87 2.47 9.87
CA ALA A 3 2.22 2.72 10.37
C ALA A 3 2.26 3.41 11.74
N ILE A 4 1.22 4.17 12.08
CA ILE A 4 1.09 4.89 13.35
C ILE A 4 0.44 3.99 14.40
N GLU A 5 -0.61 3.27 14.02
CA GLU A 5 -1.43 2.45 14.94
C GLU A 5 -0.90 1.02 15.12
N SER A 6 0.25 0.69 14.52
CA SER A 6 0.85 -0.64 14.67
C SER A 6 1.26 -0.89 16.12
N CYS A 7 0.83 -2.00 16.70
CA CYS A 7 1.33 -2.47 18.01
C CYS A 7 2.80 -2.96 17.95
N GLY A 8 3.40 -3.04 16.76
CA GLY A 8 4.81 -3.39 16.57
C GLY A 8 5.16 -4.88 16.58
N LYS A 9 4.20 -5.78 16.87
CA LYS A 9 4.49 -7.20 17.13
C LYS A 9 4.94 -8.01 15.89
N CYS A 10 4.33 -7.79 14.72
CA CYS A 10 4.70 -8.49 13.49
C CYS A 10 5.45 -7.56 12.52
N THR A 11 6.60 -8.00 12.03
CA THR A 11 7.41 -7.28 11.03
C THR A 11 6.63 -6.80 9.81
N PRO A 12 5.79 -7.63 9.14
CA PRO A 12 5.02 -7.17 7.99
C PRO A 12 4.11 -5.98 8.31
N CYS A 13 3.47 -5.94 9.48
CA CYS A 13 2.68 -4.78 9.89
C CYS A 13 3.57 -3.59 10.29
N ARG A 14 4.56 -3.81 11.17
CA ARG A 14 5.39 -2.73 11.75
C ARG A 14 6.26 -2.02 10.71
N ILE A 15 6.92 -2.78 9.84
CA ILE A 15 7.84 -2.24 8.83
C ILE A 15 7.12 -2.11 7.49
N GLY A 16 6.32 -3.11 7.11
CA GLY A 16 5.65 -3.10 5.82
C GLY A 16 4.70 -1.92 5.65
N SER A 17 4.00 -1.50 6.70
CA SER A 17 3.15 -0.30 6.61
C SER A 17 3.93 0.99 6.34
N VAL A 18 5.17 1.13 6.85
CA VAL A 18 6.07 2.26 6.53
C VAL A 18 6.55 2.16 5.09
N ARG A 19 7.00 0.98 4.65
CA ARG A 19 7.42 0.75 3.25
C ARG A 19 6.28 0.93 2.25
N GLY A 20 5.05 0.63 2.67
CA GLY A 20 3.84 0.87 1.90
C GLY A 20 3.62 2.36 1.64
N VAL A 21 3.78 3.21 2.66
CA VAL A 21 3.71 4.68 2.52
C VAL A 21 4.76 5.17 1.52
N GLU A 22 6.03 4.79 1.71
CA GLU A 22 7.12 5.19 0.81
C GLU A 22 6.88 4.74 -0.64
N THR A 23 6.30 3.55 -0.83
CA THR A 23 5.99 3.02 -2.17
C THR A 23 4.82 3.76 -2.81
N VAL A 24 3.78 4.09 -2.04
CA VAL A 24 2.64 4.89 -2.53
C VAL A 24 3.10 6.31 -2.90
N ASP A 25 3.98 6.93 -2.10
CA ASP A 25 4.53 8.26 -2.41
C ASP A 25 5.32 8.24 -3.74
N ARG A 26 6.07 7.17 -4.01
CA ARG A 26 6.75 6.99 -5.30
C ARG A 26 5.78 6.85 -6.46
N ILE A 27 4.70 6.09 -6.29
CA ILE A 27 3.65 5.94 -7.33
C ILE A 27 3.00 7.30 -7.60
N ALA A 28 2.66 8.06 -6.56
CA ALA A 28 2.11 9.42 -6.69
C ALA A 28 3.08 10.40 -7.38
N ALA A 29 4.39 10.17 -7.26
CA ALA A 29 5.42 10.93 -7.96
C ALA A 29 5.63 10.50 -9.43
N GLY A 30 4.88 9.52 -9.93
CA GLY A 30 4.92 9.04 -11.31
C GLY A 30 5.85 7.86 -11.58
N ASP A 31 6.09 7.03 -10.56
CA ASP A 31 6.76 5.74 -10.72
C ASP A 31 5.74 4.58 -10.75
N PRO A 32 5.23 4.19 -11.93
CA PRO A 32 4.26 3.10 -12.05
C PRO A 32 4.86 1.73 -11.69
N SER A 33 6.19 1.58 -11.69
CA SER A 33 6.84 0.32 -11.27
C SER A 33 6.59 -0.01 -9.80
N GLY A 34 6.26 1.01 -8.99
CA GLY A 34 5.89 0.85 -7.60
C GLY A 34 4.63 0.00 -7.36
N ILE A 35 3.72 -0.11 -8.33
CA ILE A 35 2.45 -0.84 -8.17
C ILE A 35 2.69 -2.34 -7.93
N ALA A 36 3.63 -2.95 -8.67
CA ALA A 36 3.97 -4.36 -8.51
C ALA A 36 4.58 -4.62 -7.12
N LEU A 37 5.47 -3.73 -6.67
CA LEU A 37 6.08 -3.82 -5.33
C LEU A 37 5.05 -3.63 -4.22
N LEU A 38 4.13 -2.67 -4.38
CA LEU A 38 3.06 -2.41 -3.42
C LEU A 38 2.11 -3.61 -3.30
N THR A 39 1.82 -4.27 -4.42
CA THR A 39 0.97 -5.47 -4.46
C THR A 39 1.61 -6.65 -3.73
N ASP A 40 2.89 -6.92 -3.98
CA ASP A 40 3.64 -7.98 -3.29
C ASP A 40 3.73 -7.74 -1.77
N LEU A 41 3.99 -6.48 -1.39
CA LEU A 41 3.97 -6.06 0.00
C LEU A 41 2.60 -6.27 0.66
N CYS A 42 1.51 -5.95 -0.05
CA CYS A 42 0.15 -6.16 0.42
C CYS A 42 -0.15 -7.65 0.70
N GLU A 43 0.26 -8.55 -0.18
CA GLU A 43 0.11 -10.00 0.05
C GLU A 43 0.97 -10.51 1.21
N THR A 44 2.18 -9.97 1.35
CA THR A 44 3.06 -10.24 2.50
C THR A 44 2.42 -9.79 3.81
N MET A 45 1.81 -8.60 3.84
CA MET A 45 1.12 -8.08 5.01
C MET A 45 -0.13 -8.89 5.36
N LYS A 46 -0.90 -9.29 4.36
CA LYS A 46 -2.12 -10.10 4.51
C LYS A 46 -1.82 -11.47 5.11
N SER A 47 -0.78 -12.13 4.62
CA SER A 47 -0.42 -13.50 5.04
C SER A 47 0.46 -13.54 6.30
N GLY A 48 1.27 -12.50 6.53
CA GLY A 48 2.28 -12.48 7.60
C GLY A 48 1.87 -11.74 8.88
N SER A 49 0.70 -11.08 8.90
CA SER A 49 0.25 -10.32 10.07
C SER A 49 -0.50 -11.17 11.07
N LEU A 50 -0.16 -11.02 12.36
CA LEU A 50 -0.77 -11.80 13.45
C LEU A 50 -2.20 -11.35 13.82
N CYS A 51 -2.64 -10.18 13.38
CA CYS A 51 -3.96 -9.64 13.69
C CYS A 51 -4.58 -8.93 12.48
N ALA A 52 -5.87 -8.60 12.60
CA ALA A 52 -6.65 -7.99 11.53
C ALA A 52 -6.16 -6.59 11.13
N LEU A 53 -5.55 -5.80 12.03
CA LEU A 53 -5.00 -4.50 11.65
C LEU A 53 -3.97 -4.66 10.52
N GLY A 54 -2.97 -5.52 10.73
CA GLY A 54 -1.97 -5.78 9.70
C GLY A 54 -2.52 -6.58 8.51
N GLY A 55 -3.37 -7.57 8.77
CA GLY A 55 -3.90 -8.46 7.73
C GLY A 55 -4.93 -7.80 6.79
N PHE A 56 -5.69 -6.82 7.28
CA PHE A 56 -6.73 -6.12 6.50
C PHE A 56 -6.30 -4.74 6.01
N THR A 57 -5.19 -4.16 6.51
CA THR A 57 -4.62 -2.93 5.91
C THR A 57 -4.41 -3.04 4.39
N PRO A 58 -4.00 -4.20 3.84
CA PRO A 58 -3.89 -4.39 2.39
C PRO A 58 -5.21 -4.27 1.63
N TYR A 59 -6.37 -4.53 2.25
CA TYR A 59 -7.65 -4.61 1.55
C TYR A 59 -8.07 -3.29 0.89
N PRO A 60 -8.09 -2.14 1.58
CA PRO A 60 -8.39 -0.87 0.93
C PRO A 60 -7.35 -0.50 -0.14
N VAL A 61 -6.06 -0.84 0.05
CA VAL A 61 -5.02 -0.56 -0.95
C VAL A 61 -5.26 -1.35 -2.24
N MET A 62 -5.46 -2.67 -2.12
CA MET A 62 -5.72 -3.55 -3.25
C MET A 62 -7.06 -3.23 -3.92
N SER A 63 -8.08 -2.85 -3.15
CA SER A 63 -9.37 -2.39 -3.66
C SER A 63 -9.20 -1.11 -4.50
N ALA A 64 -8.41 -0.15 -4.01
CA ALA A 64 -8.12 1.09 -4.76
C ALA A 64 -7.42 0.79 -6.08
N LEU A 65 -6.36 -0.04 -6.07
CA LEU A 65 -5.64 -0.44 -7.28
C LEU A 65 -6.54 -1.19 -8.29
N THR A 66 -7.50 -1.98 -7.80
CA THR A 66 -8.38 -2.79 -8.65
C THR A 66 -9.50 -1.97 -9.28
N HIS A 67 -10.12 -1.07 -8.50
CA HIS A 67 -11.32 -0.35 -8.93
C HIS A 67 -11.04 1.05 -9.47
N PHE A 68 -9.90 1.64 -9.13
CA PHE A 68 -9.49 2.97 -9.56
C PHE A 68 -8.05 2.94 -10.12
N PRO A 69 -7.73 2.07 -11.09
CA PRO A 69 -6.37 1.94 -11.62
C PRO A 69 -5.87 3.24 -12.29
N ASP A 70 -6.78 4.03 -12.86
CA ASP A 70 -6.47 5.29 -13.54
C ASP A 70 -5.89 6.34 -12.58
N ASP A 71 -6.27 6.32 -11.30
CA ASP A 71 -5.71 7.22 -10.27
C ASP A 71 -4.21 6.96 -10.00
N PHE A 72 -3.71 5.79 -10.41
CA PHE A 72 -2.31 5.38 -10.23
C PHE A 72 -1.53 5.37 -11.56
N ALA A 73 -2.21 5.51 -12.70
CA ALA A 73 -1.60 5.64 -14.01
C ALA A 73 -1.31 7.13 -14.25
N THR A 74 -0.04 7.54 -14.16
CA THR A 74 0.33 8.93 -14.43
C THR A 74 0.17 9.30 -15.90
N ALA A 75 -1.03 9.77 -16.25
CA ALA A 75 -1.24 10.88 -17.14
C ALA A 75 -2.03 11.94 -16.34
N LYS A 76 -1.32 12.93 -15.81
CA LYS A 76 -1.94 14.18 -15.37
C LYS A 76 -2.58 14.83 -16.60
N GLU A 77 -3.85 14.54 -16.88
CA GLU A 77 -4.72 15.64 -17.28
C GLU A 77 -4.83 16.50 -16.02
N ALA A 78 -4.03 17.56 -16.01
CA ALA A 78 -4.19 18.63 -15.06
C ALA A 78 -5.61 19.18 -15.25
N ALA A 79 -6.56 18.67 -14.48
CA ALA A 79 -7.90 19.19 -14.39
C ALA A 79 -7.84 20.58 -13.74
N GLU A 80 -8.61 21.48 -14.34
CA GLU A 80 -8.71 22.94 -14.16
C GLU A 80 -8.77 23.47 -12.72
#